data_AF-A0A8E2JHW2-F1
#
_entry.id   AF-A0A8E2JHW2-F1
#
_cell.length_a   1.000
_cell.length_b   1.000
_cell.length_c   1.000
_cell.angle_alpha   90.00
_cell.angle_beta   90.00
_cell.angle_gamma   90.00
#
_symmetry.space_group_name_H-M   'P 1'
#
loop_
_entity.id
_entity.type
_entity.pdbx_description
1 polymer ?
#
loop_
_entity_poly.entity_id
_entity_poly.type
_entity_poly.pdbx_seq_one_letter_code
_entity_poly.pdbx_strand_id
1 'polypeptide(L)'
;MSDPASRRRHLEFSKCTFCRKDKNKCEPRHRDWPRQKCKRCLDTDRSCSAGAAVTARKSKASGVGPMATRDALDELNQSLRDFLKMSKWLEQLS
;
A
#
# COMPACT_ATOMS: atom_id res chain seq x y z
N MET A 1 -29.64 31.86 2.29
CA MET A 1 -29.93 30.42 2.26
C MET A 1 -28.60 29.70 2.39
N SER A 2 -28.25 29.27 3.60
CA SER A 2 -26.94 28.66 3.87
C SER A 2 -27.04 27.15 3.69
N ASP A 3 -26.32 26.62 2.71
CA ASP A 3 -26.10 25.18 2.51
C ASP A 3 -25.72 24.52 3.85
N PRO A 4 -26.42 23.45 4.29
CA PRO A 4 -26.03 22.74 5.50
C PRO A 4 -24.71 22.05 5.21
N ALA A 5 -23.62 22.69 5.63
CA ALA A 5 -22.25 22.18 5.58
C ALA A 5 -22.26 20.69 5.88
N SER A 6 -21.96 19.90 4.85
CA SER A 6 -21.90 18.45 4.87
C SER A 6 -21.04 18.01 6.05
N ARG A 7 -21.67 17.67 7.17
CA ARG A 7 -21.00 17.06 8.32
C ARG A 7 -20.35 15.79 7.78
N ARG A 8 -19.03 15.82 7.63
CA ARG A 8 -18.25 14.67 7.18
C ARG A 8 -18.61 13.52 8.11
N ARG A 9 -19.39 12.56 7.61
CA ARG A 9 -19.80 11.38 8.37
C ARG A 9 -18.51 10.70 8.85
N HIS A 10 -18.35 10.56 10.16
CA HIS A 10 -17.21 9.85 10.72
C HIS A 10 -17.19 8.44 10.16
N LEU A 11 -16.00 8.05 9.70
CA LEU A 11 -15.80 6.76 9.08
C LEU A 11 -15.77 5.68 10.16
N GLU A 12 -16.79 4.83 10.18
CA GLU A 12 -16.87 3.68 11.08
C GLU A 12 -15.76 2.67 10.77
N PHE A 13 -14.67 2.68 11.54
CA PHE A 13 -13.54 1.75 11.41
C PHE A 13 -13.87 0.31 11.85
N SER A 14 -15.09 0.06 12.32
CA SER A 14 -15.59 -1.24 12.78
C SER A 14 -15.87 -2.25 11.65
N LYS A 15 -15.98 -1.79 10.39
CA LYS A 15 -16.25 -2.65 9.23
C LYS A 15 -14.96 -3.25 8.65
N CYS A 16 -15.03 -4.51 8.20
CA CYS A 16 -13.97 -5.09 7.37
C CYS A 16 -13.89 -4.38 6.01
N THR A 17 -12.75 -4.51 5.34
CA THR A 17 -12.52 -4.00 3.97
C THR A 17 -13.63 -4.42 3.00
N PHE A 18 -14.00 -5.70 3.02
CA PHE A 18 -15.02 -6.27 2.15
C PHE A 18 -16.42 -5.68 2.41
N CYS A 19 -16.92 -5.73 3.65
CA CYS A 19 -18.23 -5.19 3.99
C CYS A 19 -18.30 -3.66 3.83
N ARG A 20 -17.16 -2.97 3.93
CA ARG A 20 -17.07 -1.54 3.65
C ARG A 20 -17.20 -1.24 2.15
N LYS A 21 -16.54 -2.02 1.29
CA LYS A 21 -16.67 -1.92 -0.18
C LYS A 21 -18.10 -2.20 -0.63
N ASP A 22 -18.70 -3.23 -0.06
CA ASP A 22 -20.08 -3.64 -0.34
C ASP A 22 -21.14 -2.72 0.29
N LYS A 23 -20.74 -1.75 1.12
CA LYS A 23 -21.62 -0.88 1.91
C LYS A 23 -22.62 -1.65 2.79
N ASN A 24 -22.34 -2.90 3.10
CA ASN A 24 -23.21 -3.80 3.86
C ASN A 24 -22.96 -3.72 5.38
N LYS A 25 -23.85 -4.36 6.15
CA LYS A 25 -23.68 -4.52 7.60
C LYS A 25 -22.50 -5.46 7.87
N CYS A 26 -21.69 -5.11 8.87
CA CYS A 26 -20.53 -5.89 9.28
C CYS A 26 -20.69 -6.17 10.78
N GLU A 27 -20.99 -7.42 11.11
CA GLU A 27 -21.23 -7.86 12.49
C GLU A 27 -20.43 -9.13 12.78
N PRO A 28 -19.88 -9.29 13.99
CA PRO A 28 -19.92 -8.37 15.14
C PRO A 28 -19.06 -7.11 14.94
N ARG A 29 -19.50 -5.95 15.46
CA ARG A 29 -18.80 -4.66 15.31
C ARG A 29 -17.50 -4.58 16.11
N HIS A 30 -17.52 -5.08 17.34
CA HIS A 30 -16.35 -5.23 18.20
C HIS A 30 -15.88 -6.67 18.06
N ARG A 31 -14.67 -6.86 17.52
CA ARG A 31 -14.05 -8.17 17.34
C ARG A 31 -12.54 -8.04 17.26
N ASP A 32 -11.86 -9.11 17.63
CA ASP A 32 -10.40 -9.14 17.63
C ASP A 32 -9.85 -9.50 16.25
N TRP A 33 -9.14 -8.56 15.64
CA TRP A 33 -8.37 -8.82 14.43
C TRP A 33 -6.98 -9.38 14.76
N PRO A 34 -6.41 -10.30 13.95
CA PRO A 34 -6.97 -10.93 12.74
C PRO A 34 -7.78 -12.21 13.01
N ARG A 35 -7.95 -12.60 14.29
CA ARG A 35 -8.47 -13.91 14.70
C ARG A 35 -9.96 -14.09 14.42
N GLN A 36 -10.76 -13.03 14.48
CA GLN A 36 -12.21 -13.08 14.32
C GLN A 36 -12.69 -12.45 12.99
N LYS A 37 -13.43 -13.23 12.20
CA LYS A 37 -14.10 -12.77 10.98
C LYS A 37 -15.53 -12.29 11.31
N CYS A 38 -16.09 -11.43 10.46
CA CYS A 38 -17.51 -11.07 10.56
C CYS A 38 -18.39 -12.19 9.98
N LYS A 39 -19.63 -12.33 10.46
CA LYS A 39 -20.59 -13.39 10.07
C LYS A 39 -20.71 -13.53 8.55
N ARG A 40 -20.94 -12.41 7.86
CA ARG A 40 -21.06 -12.40 6.39
C ARG A 40 -19.83 -12.94 5.68
N CYS A 41 -18.63 -12.61 6.16
CA CYS A 41 -17.41 -13.15 5.54
C CYS A 41 -17.15 -14.62 5.90
N LEU A 42 -17.68 -15.11 7.03
CA LEU A 42 -17.70 -16.53 7.35
C LEU A 42 -18.64 -17.28 6.40
N ASP A 43 -19.87 -16.78 6.23
CA ASP A 43 -20.90 -17.43 5.40
C ASP A 43 -20.54 -17.46 3.91
N THR A 44 -19.83 -16.42 3.43
CA THR A 44 -19.44 -16.28 2.02
C THR A 44 -18.03 -16.74 1.71
N ASP A 45 -17.32 -17.27 2.72
CA ASP A 45 -15.90 -17.63 2.69
C ASP A 45 -15.02 -16.57 1.99
N ARG A 46 -15.26 -15.29 2.33
CA ARG A 46 -14.51 -14.15 1.79
C ARG A 46 -13.36 -13.78 2.72
N SER A 47 -12.31 -13.23 2.14
CA SER A 47 -11.18 -12.64 2.86
C SER A 47 -11.63 -11.45 3.72
N CYS A 48 -11.88 -11.71 5.00
CA CYS A 48 -12.21 -10.69 6.00
C CYS A 48 -10.91 -10.08 6.52
N SER A 49 -10.69 -8.78 6.28
CA SER A 49 -9.53 -8.06 6.82
C SER A 49 -9.93 -6.76 7.51
N ALA A 50 -9.14 -6.35 8.51
CA ALA A 50 -9.35 -5.12 9.25
C ALA A 50 -9.47 -3.95 8.28
N GLY A 51 -10.49 -3.11 8.47
CA GLY A 51 -10.64 -1.91 7.66
C GLY A 51 -9.40 -1.06 7.84
N ALA A 52 -8.65 -0.79 6.77
CA ALA A 52 -7.54 0.15 6.85
C ALA A 52 -8.10 1.48 7.31
N ALA A 53 -7.74 1.90 8.51
CA ALA A 53 -7.92 3.28 8.87
C ALA A 53 -7.12 4.06 7.85
N VAL A 54 -7.79 4.99 7.15
CA VAL A 54 -7.07 5.94 6.30
C VAL A 54 -6.42 6.92 7.27
N THR A 55 -5.46 6.46 8.07
CA THR A 55 -4.43 7.36 8.58
C THR A 55 -3.71 7.78 7.32
N ALA A 56 -4.18 8.87 6.73
CA ALA A 56 -3.50 9.60 5.68
C ALA A 56 -2.23 10.19 6.29
N ARG A 57 -1.28 9.33 6.59
CA ARG A 57 0.11 9.59 6.29
C ARG A 57 0.50 8.43 5.41
N LYS A 58 0.81 8.77 4.19
CA LYS A 58 1.61 7.98 3.26
C LYS A 58 2.89 7.64 4.01
N SER A 59 2.87 6.64 4.89
CA SER A 59 4.08 5.93 5.28
C SER A 59 4.52 5.29 3.98
N LYS A 60 5.40 6.01 3.29
CA LYS A 60 6.36 5.41 2.38
C LYS A 60 6.84 4.14 3.08
N ALA A 61 6.80 3.06 2.31
CA ALA A 61 7.25 1.73 2.69
C ALA A 61 8.36 1.76 3.73
N SER A 62 8.30 0.80 4.66
CA SER A 62 9.51 0.24 5.27
C SER A 62 10.62 0.18 4.21
N GLY A 63 11.70 0.91 4.46
CA GLY A 63 12.77 1.15 3.50
C GLY A 63 13.19 2.61 3.52
N VAL A 64 13.83 3.05 4.60
CA VAL A 64 14.71 4.22 4.53
C VAL A 64 15.94 3.77 3.73
N GLY A 65 15.79 3.64 2.42
CA GLY A 65 16.90 3.77 1.49
C GLY A 65 17.05 5.25 1.16
N PRO A 66 18.28 5.78 1.00
CA PRO A 66 18.46 7.15 0.55
C PRO A 66 17.69 7.32 -0.77
N MET A 67 16.91 8.39 -0.89
CA MET A 67 16.35 8.77 -2.19
C MET A 67 17.53 9.08 -3.10
N ALA A 68 17.98 8.10 -3.89
CA ALA A 68 18.92 8.37 -4.96
C ALA A 68 18.28 9.44 -5.85
N THR A 69 18.96 10.58 -5.99
CA THR A 69 18.56 11.59 -6.97
C THR A 69 18.60 10.95 -8.36
N ARG A 70 17.84 11.52 -9.30
CA ARG A 70 17.87 11.01 -10.68
C ARG A 70 19.31 11.02 -11.23
N ASP A 71 20.06 12.06 -10.88
CA ASP A 71 21.48 12.19 -11.22
C ASP A 71 22.33 11.05 -10.63
N ALA A 72 22.11 10.65 -9.38
CA ALA A 72 22.84 9.53 -8.77
C ALA A 72 22.52 8.18 -9.44
N LEU A 73 21.27 7.98 -9.88
CA LEU A 73 20.90 6.79 -10.63
C LEU A 73 21.53 6.76 -12.02
N ASP A 74 21.58 7.92 -12.70
CA ASP A 74 22.23 8.07 -14.00
C ASP A 74 23.74 7.83 -13.91
N GLU A 75 24.40 8.28 -12.84
CA GLU A 75 25.84 8.04 -12.60
C GLU A 75 26.16 6.53 -12.45
N LEU A 76 25.36 5.81 -11.65
CA LEU A 76 25.49 4.36 -11.50
C LEU A 76 25.23 3.61 -12.82
N ASN A 77 24.20 4.00 -13.56
CA ASN A 77 23.88 3.41 -14.86
C ASN A 77 25.01 3.66 -15.89
N GLN A 78 25.62 4.84 -15.86
CA GLN A 78 26.76 5.16 -16.72
C GLN A 78 27.99 4.33 -16.35
N SER A 79 28.31 4.21 -15.06
CA SER A 79 29.42 3.37 -14.58
C SER A 79 29.29 1.91 -15.00
N LEU A 80 28.09 1.33 -14.91
CA LEU A 80 27.83 -0.04 -15.37
C LEU A 80 28.04 -0.19 -16.89
N ARG A 81 27.62 0.79 -17.68
CA ARG A 81 27.84 0.80 -19.14
C ARG A 81 29.32 0.88 -19.48
N ASP A 82 30.07 1.70 -18.77
CA ASP A 82 31.51 1.84 -19.00
C ASP A 82 32.27 0.57 -18.64
N PHE A 83 31.87 -0.12 -17.56
CA PHE A 83 32.43 -1.43 -17.21
C PHE A 83 32.16 -2.48 -18.30
N LEU A 84 30.92 -2.59 -18.78
CA LEU A 84 30.57 -3.50 -19.88
C LEU A 84 31.30 -3.17 -21.19
N LYS A 85 31.59 -1.89 -21.43
CA LYS A 85 32.38 -1.46 -22.57
C LYS A 85 33.85 -1.87 -22.42
N MET A 86 34.41 -1.78 -21.21
CA MET A 86 35.77 -2.22 -20.92
C MET A 86 35.92 -3.74 -21.06
N SER A 87 34.94 -4.53 -20.60
CA SER A 87 34.98 -5.99 -20.75
C SER A 87 34.98 -6.41 -22.23
N LYS A 88 34.16 -5.74 -23.06
CA LYS A 88 34.15 -5.96 -24.51
C LYS A 88 35.46 -5.58 -25.19
N TRP A 89 36.17 -4.58 -24.67
CA TRP A 89 37.49 -4.21 -25.16
C TRP A 89 38.55 -5.26 -24.82
N LEU A 90 38.49 -5.86 -23.63
CA LEU A 90 39.41 -6.93 -23.22
C LEU A 90 39.25 -8.21 -24.05
N GLU A 91 38.03 -8.54 -24.49
CA GLU A 91 37.80 -9.67 -25.40
C GLU A 91 38.45 -9.48 -26.79
N GLN A 92 38.67 -8.24 -27.23
CA GLN A 92 39.30 -7.95 -28.53
C GLN A 92 40.83 -8.01 -28.50
N LEU A 93 41.42 -8.07 -27.31
CA LEU A 93 42.87 -8.17 -27.10
C LEU A 93 43.34 -9.60 -26.80
N SER A 94 42.42 -10.56 -26.74
CA SER A 94 42.70 -12.00 -26.75
C SER A 94 42.74 -12.55 -28.17
#